data_AF-A0A9N9JRS9-F1
#
_entry.id   AF-A0A9N9JRS9-F1
#
_cell.length_a   1.000
_cell.length_b   1.000
_cell.length_c   1.000
_cell.angle_alpha   90.00
_cell.angle_beta   90.00
_cell.angle_gamma   90.00
#
_symmetry.space_group_name_H-M   'P 1'
#
loop_
_entity.id
_entity.type
_entity.pdbx_description
1 polymer ?
#
loop_
_entity_poly.entity_id
_entity_poly.type
_entity_poly.pdbx_seq_one_letter_code
_entity_poly.pdbx_strand_id
1 'polypeptide(L)' 'NPHHKMVKKVIDSRIPTIIKNGVQNKHRSFFVIVGDKGKDQVVNLHWILSQAQVTARPS' A
#
# COMPACT_ATOMS: atom_id res chain seq x y z
N ASN A 1 8.92 18.49 -24.29
CA ASN A 1 10.02 17.53 -24.04
C ASN A 1 9.41 16.17 -23.69
N PRO A 2 9.36 15.18 -24.60
CA PRO A 2 8.44 14.03 -24.48
C PRO A 2 8.97 12.83 -23.69
N HIS A 3 10.00 12.98 -22.83
CA HIS A 3 10.56 11.86 -22.05
C HIS A 3 10.56 12.10 -20.54
N HIS A 4 9.41 12.46 -19.95
CA HIS A 4 9.26 12.33 -18.50
C HIS A 4 9.02 10.84 -18.16
N LYS A 5 10.10 10.06 -18.08
CA LYS A 5 10.07 8.69 -17.54
C LYS A 5 9.54 8.79 -16.11
N MET A 6 8.31 8.30 -15.86
CA MET A 6 7.78 8.16 -14.50
C MET A 6 8.71 7.22 -13.72
N VAL A 7 9.58 7.81 -12.91
CA VAL A 7 10.44 7.06 -12.01
C VAL A 7 9.54 6.44 -10.95
N LYS A 8 9.44 5.10 -10.95
CA LYS A 8 8.81 4.36 -9.87
C LYS A 8 9.62 4.63 -8.61
N LYS A 9 9.09 5.45 -7.72
CA LYS A 9 9.70 5.69 -6.42
C LYS A 9 9.49 4.46 -5.54
N VAL A 10 10.55 4.05 -4.86
CA VAL A 10 10.46 3.00 -3.85
C VAL A 10 9.58 3.52 -2.71
N ILE A 11 8.58 2.73 -2.34
CA ILE A 11 7.70 3.02 -1.20
C ILE A 11 8.48 2.69 0.08
N ASP A 12 8.31 3.52 1.11
CA ASP A 12 8.86 3.24 2.43
C ASP A 12 8.37 1.86 2.94
N SER A 13 9.32 1.01 3.33
CA SER A 13 9.08 -0.37 3.78
C SER A 13 8.11 -0.51 4.96
N ARG A 14 7.91 0.56 5.74
CA ARG A 14 7.00 0.55 6.90
C ARG A 14 5.53 0.40 6.50
N ILE A 15 5.13 0.96 5.36
CA ILE A 15 3.74 0.90 4.89
C ILE A 15 3.29 -0.55 4.61
N PRO A 16 3.96 -1.33 3.74
CA PRO A 16 3.57 -2.73 3.50
C PRO A 16 3.75 -3.59 4.76
N THR A 17 4.75 -3.32 5.59
CA THR A 17 4.97 -4.06 6.84
C THR A 17 3.79 -3.90 7.82
N ILE A 18 3.31 -2.67 8.05
CA ILE A 18 2.16 -2.41 8.93
C ILE A 18 0.90 -3.10 8.40
N ILE A 19 0.64 -3.04 7.09
CA ILE A 19 -0.53 -3.68 6.47
C ILE A 19 -0.45 -5.20 6.65
N LYS A 20 0.70 -5.81 6.34
CA LYS A 20 0.90 -7.26 6.47
C LYS A 20 0.71 -7.73 7.92
N ASN A 21 1.33 -7.04 8.86
CA ASN A 21 1.21 -7.37 10.29
C ASN A 21 -0.24 -7.18 10.79
N GLY A 22 -0.93 -6.14 10.32
CA GLY A 22 -2.34 -5.91 10.62
C GLY A 22 -3.23 -7.08 10.14
N VAL A 23 -3.03 -7.56 8.92
CA VAL A 23 -3.75 -8.73 8.39
C VAL A 23 -3.46 -9.98 9.19
N GLN A 24 -2.18 -10.30 9.44
CA GLN A 24 -1.76 -11.50 10.17
C GLN A 24 -2.31 -11.53 11.60
N ASN A 25 -2.28 -10.39 12.30
CA ASN A 25 -2.73 -10.27 13.68
C ASN A 25 -4.22 -9.92 13.80
N LYS A 26 -4.96 -9.83 12.68
CA LYS A 26 -6.36 -9.39 12.62
C LYS A 26 -6.60 -8.01 13.27
N HIS A 27 -5.61 -7.12 13.18
CA HIS A 27 -5.69 -5.75 13.67
C HIS A 27 -6.08 -4.79 12.55
N ARG A 28 -6.91 -3.79 12.88
CA ARG A 28 -7.27 -2.72 11.96
C ARG A 28 -6.17 -1.65 11.97
N SER A 29 -5.59 -1.36 10.80
CA SER A 29 -4.64 -0.26 10.60
C SER A 29 -5.35 1.01 10.12
N PHE A 30 -4.89 2.18 10.56
CA PHE A 30 -5.40 3.48 10.13
C PHE A 30 -4.27 4.30 9.49
N PHE A 31 -4.55 4.93 8.34
CA PHE A 31 -3.59 5.75 7.61
C PHE A 31 -4.19 7.13 7.34
N VAL A 32 -3.39 8.18 7.53
CA VAL A 32 -3.73 9.55 7.15
C VAL A 32 -2.88 9.93 5.94
N ILE A 33 -3.53 10.36 4.86
CA ILE A 33 -2.88 10.76 3.60
C ILE A 33 -3.06 12.26 3.46
N VAL A 34 -1.97 13.00 3.29
CA VAL A 34 -1.98 14.46 3.12
C VAL A 34 -1.46 14.80 1.73
N GLY A 35 -2.22 15.62 0.99
CA GLY A 35 -1.85 16.16 -0.32
C GLY A 35 -2.94 15.97 -1.39
N ASP A 36 -2.82 16.75 -2.45
CA ASP A 36 -3.87 16.91 -3.48
C ASP A 36 -4.18 15.62 -4.26
N LYS A 37 -3.23 14.69 -4.31
CA LYS A 37 -3.33 13.40 -5.00
C LYS A 37 -3.61 12.22 -4.07
N GLY A 38 -4.21 12.47 -2.91
CA GLY A 38 -4.51 11.42 -1.92
C GLY A 38 -5.39 10.30 -2.48
N LYS A 39 -6.35 10.63 -3.37
CA LYS A 39 -7.25 9.66 -4.01
C LYS A 39 -6.50 8.57 -4.77
N ASP A 40 -5.43 8.92 -5.48
CA ASP A 40 -4.62 7.97 -6.24
C ASP A 40 -3.87 7.00 -5.31
N GLN A 41 -3.49 7.47 -4.11
CA GLN A 41 -2.78 6.65 -3.13
C GLN A 41 -3.68 5.61 -2.46
N VAL A 42 -4.99 5.86 -2.36
CA VAL A 42 -5.95 4.89 -1.82
C VAL A 42 -5.92 3.59 -2.64
N VAL A 43 -5.81 3.70 -3.97
CA VAL A 43 -5.72 2.54 -4.87
C VAL A 43 -4.45 1.73 -4.63
N ASN A 44 -3.31 2.41 -4.44
CA ASN A 44 -2.03 1.76 -4.12
C ASN A 44 -2.08 1.03 -2.77
N LEU A 45 -2.64 1.67 -1.73
CA LEU A 45 -2.81 1.05 -0.41
C LEU A 45 -3.73 -0.17 -0.46
N HIS A 46 -4.83 -0.07 -1.21
CA HIS A 46 -5.76 -1.19 -1.40
C HIS A 46 -5.09 -2.37 -2.13
N TRP A 47 -4.27 -2.10 -3.16
CA TRP A 47 -3.52 -3.13 -3.85
C TRP A 47 -2.56 -3.88 -2.90
N ILE A 48 -1.83 -3.16 -2.05
CA ILE A 48 -0.94 -3.76 -1.04
C ILE A 48 -1.73 -4.64 -0.06
N LEU A 49 -2.88 -4.16 0.41
CA LEU A 49 -3.76 -4.93 1.30
C LEU A 49 -4.26 -6.23 0.65
N SER A 50 -4.68 -6.17 -0.61
CA SER A 50 -5.12 -7.34 -1.38
C SER A 50 -4.02 -8.40 -1.48
N GLN A 51 -2.79 -8.00 -1.80
CA GLN A 51 -1.63 -8.90 -1.83
C GLN A 51 -1.34 -9.53 -0.45
N ALA A 52 -1.45 -8.74 0.62
CA ALA A 52 -1.24 -9.24 1.98
C ALA A 52 -2.31 -10.26 2.43
N GLN A 53 -3.56 -10.09 1.99
CA GLN A 53 -4.67 -11.01 2.30
C GLN A 53 -4.58 -12.34 1.55
N VAL A 54 -4.22 -12.32 0.26
CA VAL A 54 -4.02 -13.54 -0.54
C VAL A 54 -2.94 -14.41 0.10
N THR A 55 -1.85 -13.80 0.58
CA THR A 55 -0.76 -14.50 1.27
C THR A 55 -1.20 -15.15 2.59
N ALA A 56 -2.25 -14.63 3.24
CA ALA A 56 -2.73 -15.14 4.52
C ALA A 56 -3.69 -16.34 4.41
N ARG A 57 -4.25 -16.61 3.22
CA ARG A 57 -5.14 -17.75 2.98
C ARG A 57 -4.32 -18.92 2.42
N PRO A 58 -4.20 -20.06 3.13
CA PRO A 58 -3.60 -21.25 2.53
C PRO A 58 -4.49 -21.74 1.38
N SER A 59 -3.87 -22.03 0.23
CA SER A 59 -4.50 -22.72 -0.90
C SER A 59 -4.73 -24.19 -0.59
#